data_AF-A0A534TB55-F1
#
_entry.id   AF-A0A534TB55-F1
#
_cell.length_a   1.000
_cell.length_b   1.000
_cell.length_c   1.000
_cell.angle_alpha   90.00
_cell.angle_beta   90.00
_cell.angle_gamma   90.00
#
_symmetry.space_group_name_H-M   'P 1'
#
loop_
_entity.id
_entity.type
_entity.pdbx_description
1 polymer ?
#
loop_
_entity_poly.entity_id
_entity_poly.type
_entity_poly.pdbx_seq_one_letter_code
_entity_poly.pdbx_strand_id
1 'polypeptide(L)'
;MSLPTFGANHDLVAALAKYGARFMVVGGVATTFHVPERQTHDPGELDLLIDPSPENAKKVVAALETLGVRDLTVERLTKPYVQMPLKKRFQGGDFYADMLTPYSDEDFTACWERAAEDSISWVTVKVISKADQIARLRRSGQEKHARDVELLERALREKD
;
A
#
# COMPACT_ATOMS: atom_id res chain seq x y z
N MET A 1 -0.91 14.88 -9.10
CA MET A 1 0.49 14.42 -9.25
C MET A 1 0.41 12.94 -9.62
N SER A 2 1.50 12.20 -9.82
CA SER A 2 1.46 10.73 -9.85
C SER A 2 2.45 10.25 -8.80
N LEU A 3 2.07 9.24 -8.03
CA LEU A 3 2.94 8.64 -7.03
C LEU A 3 4.16 8.03 -7.72
N PRO A 4 5.38 8.30 -7.23
CA PRO A 4 6.58 7.70 -7.78
C PRO A 4 6.62 6.21 -7.41
N THR A 5 6.79 5.37 -8.43
CA THR A 5 7.05 3.94 -8.28
C THR A 5 7.89 3.45 -9.46
N PHE A 6 8.37 2.21 -9.42
CA PHE A 6 9.30 1.67 -10.41
C PHE A 6 8.99 0.21 -10.78
N GLY A 7 9.71 -0.30 -11.77
CA GLY A 7 9.45 -1.62 -12.33
C GLY A 7 8.03 -1.74 -12.92
N ALA A 8 7.42 -2.90 -12.75
CA ALA A 8 6.08 -3.20 -13.26
C ALA A 8 4.96 -2.91 -12.23
N ASN A 9 5.21 -2.09 -11.20
CA ASN A 9 4.22 -1.80 -10.16
C ASN A 9 2.93 -1.16 -10.72
N HIS A 10 3.01 -0.48 -11.87
CA HIS A 10 1.82 0.05 -12.54
C HIS A 10 0.90 -1.08 -13.06
N ASP A 11 1.46 -2.18 -13.60
CA ASP A 11 0.70 -3.35 -14.06
C ASP A 11 0.01 -4.06 -12.89
N LEU A 12 0.71 -4.14 -11.75
CA LEU A 12 0.15 -4.68 -10.51
C LEU A 12 -1.09 -3.91 -10.07
N VAL A 13 -0.97 -2.58 -9.96
CA VAL A 13 -2.05 -1.70 -9.53
C VAL A 13 -3.19 -1.68 -10.56
N ALA A 14 -2.87 -1.68 -11.86
CA ALA A 14 -3.86 -1.76 -12.93
C ALA A 14 -4.66 -3.08 -12.88
N ALA A 15 -4.00 -4.21 -12.63
CA ALA A 15 -4.68 -5.49 -12.48
C ALA A 15 -5.61 -5.49 -11.26
N LEU A 16 -5.14 -5.03 -10.09
CA LEU A 16 -5.97 -4.94 -8.89
C LEU A 16 -7.21 -4.05 -9.12
N ALA A 17 -7.01 -2.88 -9.74
CA ALA A 17 -8.10 -1.97 -10.07
C ALA A 17 -9.10 -2.57 -11.06
N LYS A 18 -8.62 -3.28 -12.10
CA LYS A 18 -9.47 -3.96 -13.09
C LYS A 18 -10.40 -5.00 -12.44
N TYR A 19 -9.93 -5.69 -11.41
CA TYR A 19 -10.73 -6.66 -10.66
C TYR A 19 -11.60 -6.01 -9.56
N GLY A 20 -11.55 -4.68 -9.41
CA GLY A 20 -12.30 -3.96 -8.39
C GLY A 20 -11.87 -4.32 -6.97
N ALA A 21 -10.59 -4.66 -6.79
CA ALA A 21 -9.99 -4.92 -5.49
C ALA A 21 -9.79 -3.61 -4.72
N ARG A 22 -10.09 -3.63 -3.43
CA ARG A 22 -9.82 -2.55 -2.48
C ARG A 22 -8.42 -2.72 -1.89
N PHE A 23 -7.56 -1.75 -2.16
CA PHE A 23 -6.21 -1.64 -1.63
C PHE A 23 -5.80 -0.17 -1.45
N MET A 24 -4.96 0.11 -0.47
CA MET A 24 -4.42 1.45 -0.21
C MET A 24 -2.90 1.43 -0.29
N VAL A 25 -2.32 2.46 -0.88
CA VAL A 25 -0.89 2.73 -0.78
C VAL A 25 -0.59 3.17 0.65
N VAL A 26 0.38 2.50 1.28
CA VAL A 26 0.88 2.78 2.62
C VAL A 26 2.40 2.92 2.60
N GLY A 27 3.03 2.92 3.77
CA GLY A 27 4.49 2.86 3.88
C GLY A 27 5.18 4.08 3.27
N GLY A 28 6.35 3.85 2.66
CA GLY A 28 7.21 4.94 2.24
C GLY A 28 6.59 5.86 1.19
N VAL A 29 5.97 5.28 0.16
CA VAL A 29 5.35 6.05 -0.93
C VAL A 29 4.23 6.95 -0.38
N ALA A 30 3.40 6.44 0.54
CA ALA A 30 2.37 7.23 1.19
C ALA A 30 2.96 8.37 2.05
N THR A 31 4.07 8.12 2.76
CA THR A 31 4.77 9.16 3.53
C THR A 31 5.28 10.28 2.60
N THR A 32 5.94 9.93 1.48
CA THR A 32 6.43 10.93 0.50
C THR A 32 5.28 11.74 -0.10
N PHE A 33 4.12 11.11 -0.36
CA PHE A 33 2.93 11.81 -0.85
C PHE A 33 2.47 12.92 0.11
N HIS A 34 2.42 12.62 1.41
CA HIS A 34 2.00 13.61 2.42
C HIS A 34 3.07 14.63 2.77
N VAL A 35 4.33 14.22 2.67
CA VAL A 35 5.50 14.97 3.15
C VAL A 35 6.59 14.93 2.06
N PRO A 36 6.51 15.79 1.03
CA PRO A 36 7.45 15.75 -0.10
C PRO A 36 8.92 15.93 0.28
N GLU A 37 9.20 16.62 1.37
CA GLU A 37 10.55 16.77 1.96
C GLU A 37 11.19 15.44 2.42
N ARG A 38 10.39 14.37 2.57
CA ARG A 38 10.88 13.02 2.83
C ARG A 38 11.62 12.42 1.62
N GLN A 39 11.39 12.95 0.41
CA GLN A 39 11.90 12.44 -0.87
C GLN A 39 13.27 11.76 -0.71
N THR A 40 13.28 10.45 -0.96
CA THR A 40 14.50 9.67 -1.09
C THR A 40 15.02 9.83 -2.51
N HIS A 41 16.35 9.72 -2.69
CA HIS A 41 16.98 9.83 -4.01
C HIS A 41 16.47 8.76 -5.00
N ASP A 42 16.00 7.62 -4.50
CA ASP A 42 15.42 6.53 -5.27
C ASP A 42 13.90 6.42 -5.03
N PRO A 43 13.10 6.04 -6.05
CA PRO A 43 11.68 5.76 -5.87
C PRO A 43 11.50 4.59 -4.88
N GLY A 44 10.60 4.77 -3.91
CA GLY A 44 10.37 3.81 -2.83
C GLY A 44 9.62 2.56 -3.29
N GLU A 45 9.83 1.45 -2.56
CA GLU A 45 9.04 0.22 -2.73
C GLU A 45 7.55 0.49 -2.47
N LEU A 46 6.68 -0.14 -3.25
CA LEU A 46 5.24 0.08 -3.16
C LEU A 46 4.61 -0.84 -2.10
N ASP A 47 4.27 -0.29 -0.95
CA ASP A 47 3.52 -1.02 0.07
C ASP A 47 1.99 -0.87 -0.17
N LEU A 48 1.29 -2.00 -0.31
CA LEU A 48 -0.16 -2.05 -0.54
C LEU A 48 -0.88 -2.73 0.63
N LEU A 49 -1.71 -1.99 1.36
CA LEU A 49 -2.62 -2.52 2.36
C LEU A 49 -3.91 -3.02 1.70
N ILE A 50 -4.25 -4.29 1.90
CA ILE A 50 -5.37 -4.97 1.26
C ILE A 50 -6.56 -5.09 2.22
N ASP A 51 -7.79 -4.86 1.73
CA ASP A 51 -9.00 -5.17 2.50
C ASP A 51 -9.03 -6.69 2.79
N PRO A 52 -9.02 -7.11 4.07
CA PRO A 52 -8.88 -8.52 4.44
C PRO A 52 -10.21 -9.29 4.31
N SER A 53 -11.29 -8.68 3.81
CA SER A 53 -12.55 -9.39 3.56
C SER A 53 -12.35 -10.53 2.55
N PRO A 54 -13.00 -11.69 2.75
CA PRO A 54 -12.90 -12.82 1.82
C PRO A 54 -13.29 -12.47 0.38
N GLU A 55 -14.22 -11.54 0.21
CA GLU A 55 -14.68 -11.05 -1.09
C GLU A 55 -13.58 -10.26 -1.80
N ASN A 56 -12.91 -9.36 -1.09
CA ASN A 56 -11.78 -8.63 -1.66
C ASN A 56 -10.59 -9.54 -1.92
N ALA A 57 -10.28 -10.44 -0.99
CA ALA A 57 -9.20 -11.41 -1.15
C ALA A 57 -9.35 -12.26 -2.43
N LYS A 58 -10.57 -12.67 -2.79
CA LYS A 58 -10.84 -13.37 -4.06
C LYS A 58 -10.50 -12.52 -5.29
N LYS A 59 -10.87 -11.23 -5.29
CA LYS A 59 -10.56 -10.29 -6.38
C LYS A 59 -9.05 -10.08 -6.52
N VAL A 60 -8.37 -9.94 -5.40
CA VAL A 60 -6.91 -9.78 -5.35
C VAL A 60 -6.20 -11.01 -5.89
N VAL A 61 -6.58 -12.22 -5.44
CA VAL A 61 -6.00 -13.47 -5.96
C VAL A 61 -6.23 -13.59 -7.46
N ALA A 62 -7.45 -13.35 -7.94
CA ALA A 62 -7.76 -13.43 -9.37
C ALA A 62 -6.94 -12.42 -10.20
N ALA A 63 -6.71 -11.20 -9.69
CA ALA A 63 -5.85 -10.22 -10.35
C ALA A 63 -4.39 -10.70 -10.41
N LEU A 64 -3.86 -11.19 -9.30
CA LEU A 64 -2.49 -11.69 -9.18
C LEU A 64 -2.22 -12.90 -10.08
N GLU A 65 -3.20 -13.79 -10.25
CA GLU A 65 -3.10 -14.92 -11.17
C GLU A 65 -2.87 -14.48 -12.62
N THR A 66 -3.47 -13.36 -13.06
CA THR A 66 -3.23 -12.80 -14.40
C THR A 66 -1.81 -12.30 -14.61
N LEU A 67 -1.13 -11.96 -13.51
CA LEU A 67 0.27 -11.53 -13.50
C LEU A 67 1.23 -12.70 -13.29
N GLY A 68 0.72 -13.93 -13.12
CA GLY A 68 1.54 -15.12 -12.88
C GLY A 68 1.98 -15.29 -11.42
N VAL A 69 1.39 -14.55 -10.47
CA VAL A 69 1.63 -14.70 -9.03
C VAL A 69 0.66 -15.75 -8.47
N ARG A 70 1.17 -16.90 -8.01
CA ARG A 70 0.33 -18.05 -7.57
C ARG A 70 0.48 -18.43 -6.10
N ASP A 71 1.42 -17.82 -5.38
CA ASP A 71 1.73 -18.16 -3.99
C ASP A 71 0.76 -17.51 -2.96
N LEU A 72 -0.21 -16.72 -3.45
CA LEU A 72 -1.20 -16.05 -2.61
C LEU A 72 -2.53 -16.80 -2.63
N THR A 73 -3.10 -17.02 -1.44
CA THR A 73 -4.41 -17.63 -1.27
C THR A 73 -5.37 -16.68 -0.56
N VAL A 74 -6.67 -16.91 -0.76
CA VAL A 74 -7.72 -16.17 -0.04
C VAL A 74 -7.53 -16.31 1.47
N GLU A 75 -7.27 -17.52 1.95
CA GLU A 75 -7.06 -17.78 3.38
C GLU A 75 -5.91 -16.93 3.95
N ARG A 76 -4.79 -16.83 3.21
CA ARG A 76 -3.65 -16.02 3.64
C ARG A 76 -4.01 -14.53 3.69
N LEU A 77 -4.72 -14.01 2.70
CA LEU A 77 -5.14 -12.60 2.66
C LEU A 77 -6.19 -12.23 3.71
N THR A 78 -6.90 -13.21 4.27
CA THR A 78 -7.86 -12.97 5.37
C THR A 78 -7.22 -12.99 6.76
N LYS A 79 -5.93 -13.37 6.88
CA LYS A 79 -5.21 -13.36 8.16
C LYS A 79 -4.70 -11.95 8.48
N PRO A 80 -4.76 -11.53 9.75
CA PRO A 80 -4.19 -10.24 10.15
C PRO A 80 -2.67 -10.26 10.05
N TYR A 81 -2.08 -9.09 9.84
CA TYR A 81 -0.63 -8.85 9.85
C TYR A 81 0.19 -9.77 8.93
N VAL A 82 -0.33 -10.04 7.75
CA VAL A 82 0.42 -10.73 6.71
C VAL A 82 1.21 -9.71 5.92
N GLN A 83 2.50 -9.96 5.74
CA GLN A 83 3.37 -9.27 4.79
C GLN A 83 3.86 -10.25 3.73
N MET A 84 3.72 -9.87 2.47
CA MET A 84 4.08 -10.69 1.31
C MET A 84 4.90 -9.86 0.32
N PRO A 85 6.20 -10.13 0.19
CA PRO A 85 7.02 -9.44 -0.80
C PRO A 85 6.70 -9.93 -2.21
N LEU A 86 6.34 -9.00 -3.08
CA LEU A 86 6.27 -9.17 -4.54
C LEU A 86 7.51 -8.51 -5.15
N LYS A 87 8.67 -9.14 -4.94
CA LYS A 87 10.00 -8.63 -5.36
C LYS A 87 10.70 -9.61 -6.31
N LYS A 88 9.95 -10.17 -7.25
CA LYS A 88 10.41 -11.20 -8.19
C LYS A 88 9.91 -10.89 -9.60
N ARG A 89 10.52 -11.55 -10.58
CA ARG A 89 10.08 -11.57 -11.97
C ARG A 89 8.79 -12.37 -12.10
N PHE A 90 7.73 -11.74 -12.59
CA PHE A 90 6.46 -12.40 -12.92
C PHE A 90 6.09 -12.16 -14.38
N GLN A 91 4.93 -12.65 -14.84
CA GLN A 91 4.51 -12.53 -16.26
C GLN A 91 4.29 -11.07 -16.69
N GLY A 92 4.13 -10.14 -15.74
CA GLY A 92 4.04 -8.69 -15.98
C GLY A 92 5.37 -7.93 -15.79
N GLY A 93 6.47 -8.58 -15.40
CA GLY A 93 7.75 -7.92 -15.14
C GLY A 93 8.19 -8.01 -13.68
N ASP A 94 9.18 -7.20 -13.32
CA ASP A 94 9.73 -7.15 -11.96
C ASP A 94 8.90 -6.18 -11.11
N PHE A 95 8.15 -6.76 -10.16
CA PHE A 95 7.45 -5.98 -9.14
C PHE A 95 8.41 -5.63 -8.01
N TYR A 96 8.17 -4.47 -7.39
CA TYR A 96 8.88 -3.99 -6.22
C TYR A 96 7.85 -3.49 -5.22
N ALA A 97 7.05 -4.44 -4.75
CA ALA A 97 5.92 -4.18 -3.88
C ALA A 97 5.89 -5.13 -2.69
N ASP A 98 5.28 -4.69 -1.61
CA ASP A 98 4.91 -5.50 -0.46
C ASP A 98 3.39 -5.44 -0.31
N MET A 99 2.75 -6.60 -0.25
CA MET A 99 1.32 -6.69 0.07
C MET A 99 1.14 -6.97 1.55
N LEU A 100 0.33 -6.13 2.18
CA LEU A 100 0.08 -6.13 3.61
C LEU A 100 -1.41 -6.37 3.88
N THR A 101 -1.73 -7.11 4.92
CA THR A 101 -3.08 -7.09 5.51
C THR A 101 -3.08 -6.21 6.77
N PRO A 102 -4.25 -5.75 7.24
CA PRO A 102 -4.34 -4.91 8.43
C PRO A 102 -3.85 -5.64 9.68
N TYR A 103 -3.43 -4.88 10.68
CA TYR A 103 -3.29 -5.41 12.04
C TYR A 103 -4.66 -5.86 12.57
N SER A 104 -4.68 -6.74 13.57
CA SER A 104 -5.94 -7.26 14.13
C SER A 104 -6.86 -6.18 14.70
N ASP A 105 -6.30 -5.06 15.14
CA ASP A 105 -6.98 -3.90 15.73
C ASP A 105 -7.13 -2.74 14.74
N GLU A 106 -6.79 -2.93 13.47
CA GLU A 106 -6.83 -1.88 12.46
C GLU A 106 -8.07 -2.01 11.57
N ASP A 107 -8.94 -1.00 11.65
CA ASP A 107 -10.14 -0.91 10.81
C ASP A 107 -9.78 -0.41 9.40
N PHE A 108 -9.69 -1.36 8.46
CA PHE A 108 -9.44 -1.04 7.05
C PHE A 108 -10.51 -0.12 6.45
N THR A 109 -11.80 -0.33 6.77
CA THR A 109 -12.89 0.42 6.15
C THR A 109 -12.84 1.87 6.60
N ALA A 110 -12.61 2.12 7.89
CA ALA A 110 -12.46 3.47 8.41
C ALA A 110 -11.24 4.18 7.81
N CYS A 111 -10.10 3.49 7.67
CA CYS A 111 -8.92 4.03 6.99
C CYS A 111 -9.19 4.32 5.50
N TRP A 112 -9.95 3.46 4.82
CA TRP A 112 -10.34 3.60 3.41
C TRP A 112 -11.17 4.86 3.16
N GLU A 113 -12.12 5.15 4.04
CA GLU A 113 -12.99 6.32 3.93
C GLU A 113 -12.22 7.64 4.11
N ARG A 114 -11.18 7.64 4.96
CA ARG A 114 -10.31 8.79 5.19
C ARG A 114 -9.15 8.91 4.18
N ALA A 115 -8.96 7.89 3.34
CA ALA A 115 -7.83 7.84 2.42
C ALA A 115 -7.95 8.94 1.35
N ALA A 116 -6.81 9.58 1.07
CA ALA A 116 -6.68 10.49 -0.05
C ALA A 116 -6.68 9.71 -1.37
N GLU A 117 -6.88 10.41 -2.48
CA GLU A 117 -6.75 9.86 -3.83
C GLU A 117 -5.54 10.46 -4.52
N ASP A 118 -4.80 9.63 -5.24
CA ASP A 118 -3.79 10.03 -6.21
C ASP A 118 -3.78 9.00 -7.35
N SER A 119 -2.76 9.02 -8.19
CA SER A 119 -2.60 8.10 -9.30
C SER A 119 -1.24 7.40 -9.28
N ILE A 120 -1.21 6.16 -9.76
CA ILE A 120 0.01 5.51 -10.24
C ILE A 120 -0.16 5.35 -11.75
N SER A 121 0.62 6.11 -12.52
CA SER A 121 0.42 6.27 -13.96
C SER A 121 -1.01 6.79 -14.25
N TRP A 122 -1.89 5.98 -14.84
CA TRP A 122 -3.29 6.33 -15.13
C TRP A 122 -4.29 5.69 -14.18
N VAL A 123 -3.83 4.93 -13.18
CA VAL A 123 -4.71 4.20 -12.26
C VAL A 123 -4.91 5.02 -11.00
N THR A 124 -6.16 5.40 -10.72
CA THR A 124 -6.53 6.04 -9.45
C THR A 124 -6.34 5.05 -8.30
N VAL A 125 -5.65 5.48 -7.26
CA VAL A 125 -5.37 4.69 -6.05
C VAL A 125 -5.76 5.46 -4.80
N LYS A 126 -6.08 4.72 -3.74
CA LYS A 126 -6.22 5.28 -2.40
C LYS A 126 -4.85 5.37 -1.73
N VAL A 127 -4.57 6.48 -1.07
CA VAL A 127 -3.37 6.70 -0.24
C VAL A 127 -3.84 6.89 1.20
N ILE A 128 -3.36 6.06 2.12
CA ILE A 128 -3.72 6.14 3.53
C ILE A 128 -3.56 7.56 4.09
N SER A 129 -4.43 7.98 5.01
CA SER A 129 -4.34 9.31 5.61
C SER A 129 -3.05 9.49 6.44
N LYS A 130 -2.61 10.73 6.69
CA LYS A 130 -1.46 11.00 7.58
C LYS A 130 -1.63 10.37 8.96
N ALA A 131 -2.79 10.57 9.58
CA ALA A 131 -3.08 10.08 10.92
C ALA A 131 -3.05 8.55 11.00
N ASP A 132 -3.66 7.89 10.01
CA ASP A 132 -3.69 6.43 9.96
C ASP A 132 -2.31 5.84 9.64
N GLN A 133 -1.53 6.52 8.79
CA GLN A 133 -0.13 6.15 8.51
C GLN A 133 0.74 6.25 9.76
N ILE A 134 0.64 7.35 10.54
CA ILE A 134 1.35 7.50 11.82
C ILE A 134 1.01 6.34 12.75
N ALA A 135 -0.27 6.03 12.90
CA ALA A 135 -0.73 4.93 13.76
C ALA A 135 -0.14 3.58 13.29
N ARG A 136 -0.15 3.31 11.97
CA ARG A 136 0.42 2.09 11.39
C ARG A 136 1.93 1.99 11.61
N LEU A 137 2.67 3.06 11.36
CA LEU A 137 4.12 3.12 11.56
C LEU A 137 4.50 2.86 13.03
N ARG A 138 3.77 3.46 13.98
CA ARG A 138 3.94 3.20 15.42
C ARG A 138 3.63 1.74 15.79
N ARG A 139 2.54 1.17 15.26
CA ARG A 139 2.17 -0.25 15.50
C ARG A 139 3.26 -1.23 15.06
N SER A 140 3.99 -0.93 13.99
CA SER A 140 5.07 -1.81 13.51
C SER A 140 6.24 -1.94 14.50
N GLY A 141 6.44 -0.95 15.39
CA GLY A 141 7.54 -0.92 16.37
C GLY A 141 8.95 -0.79 15.77
N GLN A 142 9.10 -0.57 14.46
CA GLN A 142 10.41 -0.55 13.82
C GLN A 142 11.08 0.82 13.97
N GLU A 143 12.29 0.86 14.51
CA GLU A 143 13.04 2.11 14.75
C GLU A 143 13.22 2.97 13.48
N LYS A 144 13.36 2.33 12.31
CA LYS A 144 13.47 3.03 11.03
C LYS A 144 12.26 3.93 10.69
N HIS A 145 11.12 3.70 11.32
CA HIS A 145 9.91 4.50 11.11
C HIS A 145 9.84 5.76 11.96
N ALA A 146 10.76 5.96 12.94
CA ALA A 146 10.73 7.11 13.83
C ALA A 146 10.77 8.45 13.07
N ARG A 147 11.64 8.55 12.06
CA ARG A 147 11.74 9.74 11.21
C ARG A 147 10.47 10.00 10.40
N ASP A 148 9.90 8.95 9.80
CA ASP A 148 8.67 9.09 9.00
C ASP A 148 7.49 9.52 9.89
N VAL A 149 7.41 9.00 11.13
CA VAL A 149 6.41 9.43 12.13
C VAL A 149 6.56 10.91 12.48
N GLU A 150 7.78 11.36 12.80
CA GLU A 150 8.05 12.77 13.16
C GLU A 150 7.65 13.73 12.03
N LEU A 151 8.04 13.41 10.80
CA LEU A 151 7.71 14.19 9.61
C LEU A 151 6.20 14.30 9.39
N LEU A 152 5.47 13.18 9.50
CA LEU A 152 4.02 13.15 9.34
C LEU A 152 3.30 13.94 10.44
N GLU A 153 3.78 13.87 11.69
CA GLU A 153 3.23 14.63 12.82
C GLU A 153 3.45 16.14 12.67
N ARG A 154 4.61 16.55 12.13
CA ARG A 154 4.84 17.96 11.79
C ARG A 154 3.86 18.41 10.70
N ALA A 155 3.76 17.65 9.61
CA ALA A 155 2.86 17.97 8.50
C ALA A 155 1.37 17.91 8.87
N LEU A 156 1.00 17.20 9.94
CA LEU A 156 -0.36 17.21 10.48
C LEU A 156 -0.65 18.52 11.22
N ARG A 157 0.30 19.02 12.01
CA ARG A 157 0.19 20.27 12.80
C ARG A 157 0.18 21.54 11.95
N GLU A 158 0.82 21.53 10.78
CA GLU A 158 0.88 22.68 9.87
C GLU A 158 -0.40 22.90 9.05
N LYS A 159 -1.34 21.94 9.08
CA LYS A 159 -2.63 22.03 8.39
C LYS A 159 -3.78 22.50 9.30
N ASP A 160 -3.51 22.74 10.58
CA ASP A 160 -4.38 23.43 11.54
C ASP A 160 -4.00 24.91 11.63
#